data_AF-A0A0L0C0W5-F1
#
_entry.id   AF-A0A0L0C0W5-F1
#
_cell.length_a   1.000
_cell.length_b   1.000
_cell.length_c   1.000
_cell.angle_alpha   90.00
_cell.angle_beta   90.00
_cell.angle_gamma   90.00
#
_symmetry.space_group_name_H-M   'P 1'
#
loop_
_entity.id
_entity.type
_entity.pdbx_description
1 polymer ?
#
loop_
_entity_poly.entity_id
_entity_poly.type
_entity_poly.pdbx_seq_one_letter_code
_entity_poly.pdbx_strand_id
1 'polypeptide(L)'
;MFTTLPHSKPRVGSANSIKTPRQRPSRNQRTSSGSSRQLSSGSRQLSSGSNKLSVILPDLDDVSVHDSTNFGNVEDELNGVFLESLLVFLLGQVYTLQSKFALAKDKYIEALKIDARCFDAFSQLIKYHALLPREEWALLASLDFSRIENDFGKSVYALRLSTLSDSRDLMESVSHLVDTYQIPASNSDIVGALAEVSFVGGDHAQVKEKLECVIEQDPYNLRVCPTLASAYYELGNINDLHKLGHTLS
;
A
#
# COMPACT_ATOMS: atom_id res chain seq x y z
N MET A 1 -66.70 8.34 -2.58
CA MET A 1 -67.39 9.47 -3.25
C MET A 1 -67.27 10.69 -2.33
N PHE A 2 -66.85 11.84 -2.86
CA PHE A 2 -66.60 13.19 -2.26
C PHE A 2 -65.20 13.68 -2.69
N THR A 3 -65.04 14.29 -3.88
CA THR A 3 -65.15 15.73 -4.23
C THR A 3 -63.92 16.60 -3.89
N THR A 4 -63.19 16.95 -4.96
CA THR A 4 -62.64 18.27 -5.35
C THR A 4 -61.57 19.00 -4.52
N LEU A 5 -60.48 19.30 -5.23
CA LEU A 5 -59.39 20.28 -5.01
C LEU A 5 -59.86 21.68 -4.59
N PRO A 6 -58.92 22.48 -4.04
CA PRO A 6 -58.74 23.83 -4.58
C PRO A 6 -57.28 24.24 -4.83
N HIS A 7 -57.10 24.98 -5.93
CA HIS A 7 -55.94 25.79 -6.28
C HIS A 7 -55.79 26.99 -5.34
N SER A 8 -54.55 27.35 -4.98
CA SER A 8 -54.19 28.71 -4.56
C SER A 8 -52.80 29.11 -5.08
N LYS A 9 -52.75 30.25 -5.78
CA LYS A 9 -51.52 30.95 -6.19
C LYS A 9 -51.11 31.95 -5.10
N PRO A 10 -49.82 32.30 -5.01
CA PRO A 10 -49.41 33.69 -4.73
C PRO A 10 -48.37 34.16 -5.77
N ARG A 11 -48.63 35.23 -6.52
CA ARG A 11 -48.41 36.68 -6.25
C ARG A 11 -46.95 37.10 -6.38
N VAL A 12 -46.68 37.79 -7.50
CA VAL A 12 -45.44 38.47 -7.90
C VAL A 12 -45.26 39.76 -7.10
N GLY A 13 -44.03 40.07 -6.69
CA GLY A 13 -43.68 41.35 -6.05
C GLY A 13 -42.22 41.50 -5.60
N SER A 14 -41.38 41.95 -6.55
CA SER A 14 -40.29 42.96 -6.46
C SER A 14 -39.14 42.91 -5.43
N ALA A 15 -37.95 43.19 -5.99
CA ALA A 15 -36.86 44.05 -5.52
C ALA A 15 -35.61 43.44 -4.81
N ASN A 16 -34.52 43.48 -5.61
CA ASN A 16 -33.23 44.15 -5.34
C ASN A 16 -32.00 43.39 -4.80
N SER A 17 -30.95 43.55 -5.62
CA SER A 17 -29.52 43.74 -5.30
C SER A 17 -28.73 42.59 -4.68
N ILE A 18 -27.63 42.21 -5.33
CA ILE A 18 -26.25 42.51 -4.86
C ILE A 18 -25.21 41.96 -5.88
N LYS A 19 -24.57 42.92 -6.55
CA LYS A 19 -23.12 43.08 -6.85
C LYS A 19 -22.28 41.88 -7.33
N THR A 20 -21.84 42.03 -8.58
CA THR A 20 -20.58 41.53 -9.17
C THR A 20 -19.31 42.12 -8.52
N PRO A 21 -18.18 41.39 -8.47
CA PRO A 21 -16.83 41.98 -8.44
C PRO A 21 -16.12 41.73 -9.80
N ARG A 22 -15.95 42.76 -10.63
CA ARG A 22 -14.71 43.56 -10.82
C ARG A 22 -13.45 42.73 -11.14
N GLN A 23 -13.21 42.54 -12.44
CA GLN A 23 -11.87 42.40 -13.01
C GLN A 23 -11.08 43.72 -12.90
N ARG A 24 -9.76 43.64 -12.73
CA ARG A 24 -8.77 44.67 -13.10
C ARG A 24 -7.34 44.07 -13.14
N PRO A 25 -6.36 44.73 -13.80
CA PRO A 25 -5.67 44.13 -14.92
C PRO A 25 -4.14 44.03 -14.74
N SER A 26 -3.53 43.31 -15.69
CA SER A 26 -2.11 43.24 -15.99
C SER A 26 -1.48 44.61 -16.28
N ARG A 27 -0.26 44.86 -15.73
CA ARG A 27 0.64 45.89 -16.25
C ARG A 27 2.13 45.65 -15.90
N ASN A 28 2.85 45.33 -16.98
CA ASN A 28 4.20 45.70 -17.43
C ASN A 28 5.44 45.80 -16.53
N GLN A 29 6.48 45.20 -17.13
CA GLN A 29 7.93 45.23 -16.97
C GLN A 29 8.61 46.61 -17.05
N ARG A 30 9.92 46.56 -16.69
CA ARG A 30 11.06 47.51 -16.86
C ARG A 30 11.34 48.34 -15.59
N THR A 31 12.56 48.49 -15.04
CA THR A 31 13.98 48.27 -15.44
C THR A 31 14.86 48.38 -14.19
N SER A 32 16.05 47.74 -14.15
CA SER A 32 17.33 48.26 -13.58
C SER A 32 18.35 47.11 -13.43
N SER A 33 19.35 46.98 -14.31
CA SER A 33 20.74 47.48 -14.17
C SER A 33 21.60 46.80 -13.08
N GLY A 34 22.51 45.93 -13.54
CA GLY A 34 23.93 45.88 -13.16
C GLY A 34 24.33 45.36 -11.78
N SER A 35 24.94 44.16 -11.74
CA SER A 35 26.34 43.98 -11.33
C SER A 35 26.73 42.50 -11.29
N SER A 36 27.67 42.15 -12.17
CA SER A 36 28.43 40.91 -12.14
C SER A 36 29.23 40.79 -10.84
N ARG A 37 29.14 39.65 -10.16
CA ARG A 37 30.21 39.15 -9.30
C ARG A 37 30.44 37.68 -9.59
N GLN A 38 31.58 37.43 -10.23
CA GLN A 38 32.24 36.13 -10.23
C GLN A 38 32.57 35.74 -8.79
N LEU A 39 32.30 34.50 -8.43
CA LEU A 39 32.97 33.84 -7.31
C LEU A 39 33.40 32.44 -7.76
N SER A 40 34.66 32.18 -7.53
CA SER A 40 35.46 31.07 -8.02
C SER A 40 35.00 29.72 -7.48
N SER A 41 35.05 28.71 -8.36
CA SER A 41 35.09 27.29 -8.06
C SER A 41 36.22 26.95 -7.07
N GLY A 42 35.87 26.84 -5.79
CA GLY A 42 36.71 26.23 -4.76
C GLY A 42 36.29 24.78 -4.56
N SER A 43 36.98 23.86 -5.20
CA SER A 43 36.83 22.41 -5.06
C SER A 43 37.09 22.00 -3.60
N ARG A 44 36.05 21.68 -2.85
CA ARG A 44 36.18 20.95 -1.58
C ARG A 44 35.97 19.47 -1.86
N GLN A 45 37.08 18.74 -1.91
CA GLN A 45 37.10 17.29 -1.74
C GLN A 45 36.52 16.98 -0.34
N LEU A 46 35.34 16.38 -0.32
CA LEU A 46 34.85 15.67 0.86
C LEU A 46 35.22 14.20 0.67
N SER A 47 36.25 13.82 1.42
CA SER A 47 36.75 12.47 1.61
C SER A 47 35.62 11.47 1.76
N SER A 48 35.56 10.50 0.83
CA SER A 48 34.69 9.34 0.94
C SER A 48 35.08 8.54 2.18
N GLY A 49 34.26 8.63 3.22
CA GLY A 49 34.24 7.63 4.29
C GLY A 49 33.68 6.34 3.70
N SER A 50 34.57 5.51 3.15
CA SER A 50 34.26 4.18 2.66
C SER A 50 33.66 3.34 3.79
N ASN A 51 32.35 3.10 3.70
CA ASN A 51 31.65 2.11 4.50
C ASN A 51 32.30 0.75 4.26
N LYS A 52 33.02 0.26 5.28
CA LYS A 52 33.74 -1.03 5.34
C LYS A 52 32.79 -2.24 5.43
N LEU A 53 31.69 -2.24 4.68
CA LEU A 53 30.75 -3.36 4.58
C LEU A 53 30.74 -4.03 3.19
N SER A 54 31.53 -3.54 2.24
CA SER A 54 31.59 -4.08 0.87
C SER A 54 32.60 -5.21 0.67
N VAL A 55 33.08 -5.89 1.72
CA VAL A 55 34.23 -6.83 1.59
C VAL A 55 33.93 -8.27 2.03
N ILE A 56 32.69 -8.63 2.40
CA ILE A 56 32.38 -10.05 2.68
C ILE A 56 31.01 -10.43 2.09
N LEU A 57 30.83 -10.19 0.80
CA LEU A 57 29.93 -11.01 -0.02
C LEU A 57 30.63 -11.15 -1.38
N PRO A 58 30.90 -12.36 -1.88
CA PRO A 58 31.32 -12.51 -3.27
C PRO A 58 30.28 -11.84 -4.17
N ASP A 59 30.68 -11.30 -5.32
CA ASP A 59 29.78 -10.74 -6.31
C ASP A 59 28.73 -11.80 -6.70
N LEU A 60 27.54 -11.73 -6.09
CA LEU A 60 26.41 -12.64 -6.31
C LEU A 60 25.72 -12.40 -7.66
N ASP A 61 26.25 -11.48 -8.46
CA ASP A 61 25.71 -11.13 -9.78
C ASP A 61 25.79 -12.32 -10.78
N ASP A 62 26.51 -13.40 -10.42
CA ASP A 62 26.62 -14.64 -11.20
C ASP A 62 26.00 -15.89 -10.54
N VAL A 63 25.18 -15.75 -9.48
CA VAL A 63 24.32 -16.86 -9.04
C VAL A 63 23.10 -16.94 -9.95
N SER A 64 23.37 -17.36 -11.18
CA SER A 64 22.38 -18.02 -12.02
C SER A 64 22.02 -19.34 -11.33
N VAL A 65 20.88 -19.37 -10.64
CA VAL A 65 20.28 -20.63 -10.11
C VAL A 65 19.93 -21.59 -11.27
N HIS A 66 20.12 -21.19 -12.53
CA HIS A 66 19.94 -22.05 -13.69
C HIS A 66 21.09 -23.03 -13.99
N ASP A 67 22.24 -22.97 -13.31
CA ASP A 67 23.30 -23.96 -13.57
C ASP A 67 23.63 -24.83 -12.34
N SER A 68 23.10 -26.05 -12.42
CA SER A 68 23.65 -27.26 -11.79
C SER A 68 23.56 -27.38 -10.26
N THR A 69 22.34 -27.46 -9.74
CA THR A 69 22.01 -28.44 -8.70
C THR A 69 20.69 -29.09 -9.02
N ASN A 70 20.78 -30.31 -9.57
CA ASN A 70 19.70 -31.29 -9.51
C ASN A 70 19.43 -31.58 -8.02
N PHE A 71 18.66 -30.72 -7.35
CA PHE A 71 18.01 -31.04 -6.08
C PHE A 71 16.93 -32.07 -6.40
N GLY A 72 17.36 -33.30 -6.64
CA GLY A 72 16.45 -34.39 -6.91
C GLY A 72 15.52 -34.55 -5.72
N ASN A 73 14.23 -34.26 -5.91
CA ASN A 73 13.08 -34.74 -5.12
C ASN A 73 13.32 -35.01 -3.63
N VAL A 74 13.97 -34.09 -2.92
CA VAL A 74 13.89 -34.06 -1.47
C VAL A 74 12.93 -32.92 -1.16
N GLU A 75 11.79 -33.26 -0.57
CA GLU A 75 10.88 -32.29 0.06
C GLU A 75 11.56 -31.70 1.29
N ASP A 76 12.70 -31.03 1.10
CA ASP A 76 13.30 -30.22 2.13
C ASP A 76 12.46 -28.93 2.22
N GLU A 77 11.32 -29.08 2.89
CA GLU A 77 10.44 -27.98 3.25
C GLU A 77 10.78 -27.53 4.68
N LEU A 78 11.03 -26.24 4.86
CA LEU A 78 11.05 -25.64 6.19
C LEU A 78 9.69 -25.01 6.44
N ASN A 79 9.00 -25.49 7.48
CA ASN A 79 7.66 -25.04 7.87
C ASN A 79 6.64 -25.08 6.72
N GLY A 80 6.76 -26.07 5.83
CA GLY A 80 5.88 -26.19 4.68
C GLY A 80 6.13 -25.16 3.59
N VAL A 81 7.33 -24.58 3.49
CA VAL A 81 7.79 -23.78 2.35
C VAL A 81 9.05 -24.40 1.78
N PHE A 82 9.16 -24.45 0.46
CA PHE A 82 10.36 -24.96 -0.19
C PHE A 82 11.63 -24.18 0.17
N LEU A 83 12.69 -24.91 0.53
CA LEU A 83 14.01 -24.32 0.80
C LEU A 83 14.53 -23.48 -0.37
N GLU A 84 14.29 -23.91 -1.61
CA GLU A 84 14.69 -23.18 -2.80
C GLU A 84 14.03 -21.79 -2.86
N SER A 85 12.72 -21.72 -2.60
CA SER A 85 11.99 -20.45 -2.54
C SER A 85 12.55 -19.54 -1.43
N LEU A 86 12.87 -20.09 -0.26
CA LEU A 86 13.43 -19.31 0.85
C LEU A 86 14.84 -18.79 0.52
N LEU A 87 15.66 -19.58 -0.17
CA LEU A 87 17.00 -19.18 -0.59
C LEU A 87 16.94 -18.02 -1.59
N VAL A 88 16.06 -18.11 -2.58
CA VAL A 88 15.85 -17.05 -3.57
C VAL A 88 15.28 -15.78 -2.90
N PHE A 89 14.37 -15.93 -1.94
CA PHE A 89 13.88 -14.82 -1.11
C PHE A 89 15.01 -14.13 -0.35
N LEU A 90 15.90 -14.89 0.31
CA LEU A 90 17.06 -14.35 1.02
C LEU A 90 18.01 -13.61 0.08
N LEU A 91 18.21 -14.11 -1.15
CA LEU A 91 18.97 -13.39 -2.18
C LEU A 91 18.32 -12.04 -2.52
N GLY A 92 16.99 -12.00 -2.65
CA GLY A 92 16.23 -10.76 -2.78
C GLY A 92 16.47 -9.78 -1.62
N GLN A 93 16.50 -10.28 -0.39
CA GLN A 93 16.83 -9.47 0.79
C GLN A 93 18.24 -8.88 0.72
N VAL A 94 19.22 -9.66 0.27
CA VAL A 94 20.60 -9.17 0.07
C VAL A 94 20.62 -8.05 -0.98
N TYR A 95 19.92 -8.20 -2.11
CA TYR A 95 19.84 -7.15 -3.12
C TYR A 95 19.14 -5.89 -2.62
N THR A 96 18.09 -6.03 -1.81
CA THR A 96 17.44 -4.91 -1.14
C THR A 96 18.40 -4.17 -0.22
N LEU A 97 19.19 -4.89 0.59
CA LEU A 97 20.23 -4.29 1.45
C LEU A 97 21.34 -3.59 0.65
N GLN A 98 21.65 -4.07 -0.56
CA GLN A 98 22.59 -3.44 -1.48
C GLN A 98 21.96 -2.31 -2.31
N SER A 99 20.70 -1.94 -2.05
CA SER A 99 19.95 -0.95 -2.84
C SER A 99 19.80 -1.30 -4.33
N LYS A 100 19.94 -2.59 -4.68
CA LYS A 100 19.72 -3.14 -6.03
C LYS A 100 18.25 -3.55 -6.22
N PHE A 101 17.33 -2.59 -6.13
CA PHE A 101 15.88 -2.85 -6.06
C PHE A 101 15.29 -3.59 -7.26
N ALA A 102 15.81 -3.33 -8.48
CA ALA A 102 15.33 -4.03 -9.68
C ALA A 102 15.62 -5.54 -9.61
N LEU A 103 16.85 -5.90 -9.21
CA LEU A 103 17.25 -7.31 -9.03
C LEU A 103 16.52 -7.94 -7.84
N ALA A 104 16.33 -7.19 -6.75
CA ALA A 104 15.57 -7.67 -5.60
C ALA A 104 14.13 -8.02 -5.99
N LYS A 105 13.46 -7.16 -6.76
CA LYS A 105 12.12 -7.41 -7.29
C LYS A 105 12.05 -8.72 -8.06
N ASP A 106 12.97 -8.92 -9.00
CA ASP A 106 13.00 -10.11 -9.84
C ASP A 106 13.17 -11.38 -9.00
N LYS A 107 14.03 -11.33 -7.96
CA LYS A 107 14.20 -12.44 -7.01
C LYS A 107 12.99 -12.69 -6.13
N TYR A 108 12.28 -11.67 -5.66
CA TYR A 108 11.03 -11.89 -4.92
C TYR A 108 9.94 -12.52 -5.80
N ILE A 109 9.83 -12.11 -7.06
CA ILE A 109 8.90 -12.72 -8.03
C ILE A 109 9.29 -14.18 -8.31
N GLU A 110 10.59 -14.45 -8.49
CA GLU A 110 11.12 -15.80 -8.70
C GLU A 110 10.78 -16.71 -7.50
N ALA A 111 10.99 -16.25 -6.27
CA ALA A 111 10.64 -16.99 -5.07
C ALA A 111 9.14 -17.38 -5.05
N LEU A 112 8.24 -16.44 -5.35
CA LEU A 112 6.80 -16.72 -5.37
C LEU A 112 6.40 -17.70 -6.46
N LYS A 113 7.09 -17.70 -7.61
CA LYS A 113 6.85 -18.67 -8.69
C LYS A 113 7.30 -20.09 -8.33
N ILE A 114 8.31 -20.21 -7.48
CA ILE A 114 8.77 -21.50 -6.95
C ILE A 114 7.77 -22.00 -5.90
N ASP A 115 7.38 -21.14 -4.95
CA ASP A 115 6.40 -21.49 -3.92
C ASP A 115 5.52 -20.28 -3.53
N ALA A 116 4.23 -20.33 -3.89
CA ALA A 116 3.26 -19.31 -3.52
C ALA A 116 3.00 -19.25 -1.99
N ARG A 117 3.50 -20.20 -1.19
CA ARG A 117 3.47 -20.13 0.28
C ARG A 117 4.50 -19.15 0.84
N CYS A 118 5.49 -18.71 0.06
CA CYS A 118 6.51 -17.76 0.47
C CYS A 118 5.97 -16.32 0.55
N PHE A 119 5.03 -16.10 1.45
CA PHE A 119 4.35 -14.81 1.64
C PHE A 119 5.30 -13.68 2.02
N ASP A 120 6.45 -13.98 2.63
CA ASP A 120 7.47 -12.98 2.95
C ASP A 120 7.98 -12.26 1.69
N ALA A 121 8.17 -12.98 0.58
CA ALA A 121 8.59 -12.38 -0.68
C ALA A 121 7.52 -11.41 -1.23
N PHE A 122 6.26 -11.81 -1.14
CA PHE A 122 5.13 -10.96 -1.52
C PHE A 122 5.03 -9.72 -0.63
N SER A 123 5.17 -9.88 0.69
CA SER A 123 5.18 -8.78 1.65
C SER A 123 6.27 -7.74 1.33
N GLN A 124 7.46 -8.17 0.90
CA GLN A 124 8.50 -7.22 0.46
C GLN A 124 8.12 -6.48 -0.83
N LEU A 125 7.50 -7.15 -1.81
CA LEU A 125 7.05 -6.51 -3.05
C LEU A 125 6.06 -5.37 -2.77
N ILE A 126 5.08 -5.61 -1.88
CA ILE A 126 4.09 -4.60 -1.48
C ILE A 126 4.75 -3.48 -0.66
N LYS A 127 5.59 -3.85 0.32
CA LYS A 127 6.27 -2.88 1.20
C LYS A 127 7.12 -1.86 0.44
N TYR A 128 7.82 -2.28 -0.60
CA TYR A 128 8.65 -1.40 -1.40
C TYR A 128 7.93 -0.79 -2.61
N HIS A 129 6.62 -1.02 -2.76
CA HIS A 129 5.85 -0.62 -3.94
C HIS A 129 6.56 -1.04 -5.24
N ALA A 130 7.07 -2.28 -5.26
CA ALA A 130 7.95 -2.76 -6.33
C ALA A 130 7.19 -3.04 -7.65
N LEU A 131 5.85 -3.07 -7.59
CA LEU A 131 4.94 -3.35 -8.68
C LEU A 131 3.84 -2.27 -8.74
N LEU A 132 3.35 -1.99 -9.93
CA LEU A 132 2.13 -1.21 -10.12
C LEU A 132 0.91 -2.05 -9.69
N PRO A 133 -0.22 -1.45 -9.26
CA PRO A 133 -1.40 -2.22 -8.83
C PRO A 133 -1.86 -3.28 -9.85
N ARG A 134 -1.86 -2.94 -11.14
CA ARG A 134 -2.19 -3.92 -12.21
C ARG A 134 -1.20 -5.07 -12.31
N GLU A 135 0.08 -4.80 -12.08
CA GLU A 135 1.13 -5.82 -12.09
C GLU A 135 1.01 -6.73 -10.86
N GLU A 136 0.58 -6.19 -9.71
CA GLU A 136 0.33 -6.97 -8.50
C GLU A 136 -0.79 -8.02 -8.73
N TRP A 137 -1.91 -7.60 -9.31
CA TRP A 137 -3.02 -8.49 -9.66
C TRP A 137 -2.64 -9.49 -10.76
N ALA A 138 -1.86 -9.07 -11.76
CA ALA A 138 -1.35 -9.97 -12.79
C ALA A 138 -0.40 -11.02 -12.22
N LEU A 139 0.46 -10.64 -11.26
CA LEU A 139 1.32 -11.57 -10.54
C LEU A 139 0.46 -12.58 -9.78
N LEU A 140 -0.52 -12.12 -8.99
CA LEU A 140 -1.43 -12.98 -8.22
C LEU A 140 -2.14 -14.01 -9.12
N ALA A 141 -2.61 -13.60 -10.30
CA ALA A 141 -3.25 -14.49 -11.26
C ALA A 141 -2.30 -15.54 -11.87
N SER A 142 -0.98 -15.25 -11.91
CA SER A 142 0.04 -16.13 -12.48
C SER A 142 0.63 -17.16 -11.51
N LEU A 143 0.43 -16.98 -10.20
CA LEU A 143 0.99 -17.87 -9.18
C LEU A 143 0.24 -19.20 -9.11
N ASP A 144 0.99 -20.28 -8.86
CA ASP A 144 0.42 -21.59 -8.62
C ASP A 144 0.11 -21.78 -7.13
N PHE A 145 -1.18 -21.82 -6.83
CA PHE A 145 -1.68 -22.16 -5.50
C PHE A 145 -2.19 -23.60 -5.44
N SER A 146 -1.65 -24.54 -6.20
CA SER A 146 -2.05 -25.95 -6.14
C SER A 146 -1.81 -26.60 -4.77
N ARG A 147 -0.80 -26.12 -4.04
CA ARG A 147 -0.35 -26.62 -2.73
C ARG A 147 -1.04 -25.96 -1.54
N ILE A 148 -1.67 -24.83 -1.77
CA ILE A 148 -2.60 -24.19 -0.86
C ILE A 148 -3.99 -24.52 -1.42
N GLU A 149 -5.07 -24.43 -0.65
CA GLU A 149 -6.37 -24.43 -1.31
C GLU A 149 -6.44 -23.19 -2.23
N ASN A 150 -6.56 -23.40 -3.55
CA ASN A 150 -6.22 -22.40 -4.56
C ASN A 150 -6.96 -21.07 -4.35
N ASP A 151 -8.25 -21.17 -4.08
CA ASP A 151 -9.13 -20.01 -3.89
C ASP A 151 -8.90 -19.33 -2.52
N PHE A 152 -8.53 -20.10 -1.49
CA PHE A 152 -8.12 -19.56 -0.19
C PHE A 152 -6.87 -18.69 -0.33
N GLY A 153 -5.80 -19.26 -0.90
CA GLY A 153 -4.51 -18.60 -1.04
C GLY A 153 -4.63 -17.29 -1.80
N LYS A 154 -5.35 -17.31 -2.93
CA LYS A 154 -5.63 -16.10 -3.73
C LYS A 154 -6.38 -15.04 -2.94
N SER A 155 -7.42 -15.43 -2.21
CA SER A 155 -8.23 -14.50 -1.44
C SER A 155 -7.44 -13.84 -0.31
N VAL A 156 -6.56 -14.58 0.37
CA VAL A 156 -5.68 -14.03 1.41
C VAL A 156 -4.68 -13.03 0.84
N TYR A 157 -4.06 -13.35 -0.31
CA TYR A 157 -3.16 -12.43 -0.99
C TYR A 157 -3.89 -11.16 -1.46
N ALA A 158 -5.14 -11.29 -1.94
CA ALA A 158 -5.96 -10.15 -2.33
C ALA A 158 -6.22 -9.16 -1.18
N LEU A 159 -6.34 -9.62 0.07
CA LEU A 159 -6.49 -8.73 1.25
C LEU A 159 -5.27 -7.82 1.50
N ARG A 160 -4.10 -8.19 0.97
CA ARG A 160 -2.86 -7.41 1.10
C ARG A 160 -2.62 -6.45 -0.07
N LEU A 161 -3.30 -6.65 -1.20
CA LEU A 161 -3.09 -5.81 -2.36
C LEU A 161 -3.66 -4.41 -2.16
N SER A 162 -2.96 -3.42 -2.73
CA SER A 162 -3.33 -2.03 -2.59
C SER A 162 -4.67 -1.73 -3.26
N THR A 163 -5.61 -1.25 -2.47
CA THR A 163 -7.06 -1.28 -2.70
C THR A 163 -7.61 -0.23 -3.67
N LEU A 164 -6.76 0.41 -4.49
CA LEU A 164 -7.18 1.55 -5.31
C LEU A 164 -7.81 1.17 -6.67
N SER A 165 -7.57 -0.05 -7.16
CA SER A 165 -8.00 -0.40 -8.54
C SER A 165 -9.28 -1.22 -8.58
N ASP A 166 -9.44 -2.23 -7.71
CA ASP A 166 -10.49 -3.24 -7.86
C ASP A 166 -11.19 -3.58 -6.53
N SER A 167 -11.92 -2.60 -5.97
CA SER A 167 -12.73 -2.81 -4.75
C SER A 167 -13.73 -3.96 -4.87
N ARG A 168 -14.18 -4.31 -6.09
CA ARG A 168 -15.12 -5.41 -6.33
C ARG A 168 -14.48 -6.77 -6.07
N ASP A 169 -13.27 -6.99 -6.59
CA ASP A 169 -12.56 -8.27 -6.49
C ASP A 169 -12.12 -8.54 -5.04
N LEU A 170 -11.80 -7.47 -4.30
CA LEU A 170 -11.58 -7.56 -2.87
C LEU A 170 -12.85 -8.02 -2.13
N MET A 171 -14.01 -7.41 -2.39
CA MET A 171 -15.26 -7.81 -1.73
C MET A 171 -15.64 -9.26 -2.03
N GLU A 172 -15.45 -9.70 -3.28
CA GLU A 172 -15.69 -11.09 -3.67
C GLU A 172 -14.76 -12.06 -2.90
N SER A 173 -13.48 -11.71 -2.81
CA SER A 173 -12.48 -12.47 -2.03
C SER A 173 -12.85 -12.52 -0.54
N VAL A 174 -13.31 -11.40 0.04
CA VAL A 174 -13.77 -11.34 1.43
C VAL A 174 -15.01 -12.21 1.65
N SER A 175 -16.01 -12.14 0.78
CA SER A 175 -17.20 -13.01 0.87
C SER A 175 -16.78 -14.48 0.83
N HIS A 176 -15.89 -14.84 -0.09
CA HIS A 176 -15.39 -16.20 -0.21
C HIS A 176 -14.66 -16.67 1.07
N LEU A 177 -13.84 -15.82 1.69
CA LEU A 177 -13.16 -16.13 2.96
C LEU A 177 -14.12 -16.32 4.13
N VAL A 178 -15.17 -15.50 4.22
CA VAL A 178 -16.16 -15.58 5.30
C VAL A 178 -17.11 -16.76 5.09
N ASP A 179 -17.61 -16.95 3.87
CA ASP A 179 -18.65 -17.94 3.57
C ASP A 179 -18.09 -19.35 3.44
N THR A 180 -17.00 -19.53 2.68
CA THR A 180 -16.41 -20.84 2.41
C THR A 180 -15.54 -21.31 3.57
N TYR A 181 -14.70 -20.43 4.10
CA TYR A 181 -13.69 -20.78 5.11
C TYR A 181 -14.10 -20.44 6.54
N GLN A 182 -15.29 -19.85 6.74
CA GLN A 182 -15.84 -19.50 8.06
C GLN A 182 -14.89 -18.61 8.87
N ILE A 183 -14.04 -17.82 8.19
CA ILE A 183 -13.17 -16.86 8.86
C ILE A 183 -14.05 -15.77 9.44
N PRO A 184 -13.91 -15.43 10.73
CA PRO A 184 -14.69 -14.36 11.32
C PRO A 184 -14.46 -13.05 10.56
N ALA A 185 -15.54 -12.36 10.19
CA ALA A 185 -15.45 -11.03 9.58
C ALA A 185 -14.76 -9.99 10.49
N SER A 186 -14.58 -10.31 11.79
CA SER A 186 -13.81 -9.54 12.76
C SER A 186 -12.29 -9.73 12.64
N ASN A 187 -11.80 -10.57 11.73
CA ASN A 187 -10.37 -10.74 11.51
C ASN A 187 -9.73 -9.38 11.14
N SER A 188 -8.62 -9.05 11.79
CA SER A 188 -7.95 -7.75 11.63
C SER A 188 -7.48 -7.48 10.21
N ASP A 189 -7.07 -8.50 9.45
CA ASP A 189 -6.67 -8.34 8.04
C ASP A 189 -7.86 -8.00 7.14
N ILE A 190 -9.02 -8.64 7.37
CA ILE A 190 -10.26 -8.37 6.63
C ILE A 190 -10.76 -6.96 6.97
N VAL A 191 -10.84 -6.63 8.26
CA VAL A 191 -11.28 -5.30 8.71
C VAL A 191 -10.34 -4.22 8.20
N GLY A 192 -9.03 -4.45 8.24
CA GLY A 192 -8.02 -3.52 7.70
C GLY A 192 -8.21 -3.25 6.21
N ALA A 193 -8.36 -4.30 5.39
CA ALA A 193 -8.56 -4.17 3.96
C ALA A 193 -9.89 -3.45 3.62
N LEU A 194 -10.98 -3.79 4.30
CA LEU A 194 -12.28 -3.13 4.13
C LEU A 194 -12.27 -1.67 4.61
N ALA A 195 -11.50 -1.37 5.66
CA ALA A 195 -11.32 -0.02 6.18
C ALA A 195 -10.59 0.87 5.19
N GLU A 196 -9.53 0.37 4.53
CA GLU A 196 -8.84 1.11 3.46
C GLU A 196 -9.80 1.47 2.30
N VAL A 197 -10.63 0.52 1.84
CA VAL A 197 -11.64 0.78 0.80
C VAL A 197 -12.70 1.79 1.26
N SER A 198 -13.25 1.60 2.46
CA SER A 198 -14.30 2.46 3.01
C SER A 198 -13.79 3.88 3.28
N PHE A 199 -12.50 4.02 3.61
CA PHE A 199 -11.83 5.30 3.78
C PHE A 199 -11.76 6.08 2.46
N VAL A 200 -11.43 5.41 1.36
CA VAL A 200 -11.49 6.00 0.01
C VAL A 200 -12.92 6.38 -0.38
N GLY A 201 -13.92 5.62 0.10
CA GLY A 201 -15.34 5.92 -0.05
C GLY A 201 -15.85 7.13 0.75
N GLY A 202 -15.02 7.71 1.63
CA GLY A 202 -15.35 8.90 2.42
C GLY A 202 -16.08 8.63 3.74
N ASP A 203 -16.26 7.37 4.13
CA ASP A 203 -16.91 7.02 5.40
C ASP A 203 -15.90 6.91 6.54
N HIS A 204 -15.33 8.06 6.93
CA HIS A 204 -14.28 8.11 7.95
C HIS A 204 -14.79 7.75 9.35
N ALA A 205 -16.08 7.95 9.64
CA ALA A 205 -16.67 7.67 10.95
C ALA A 205 -16.78 6.15 11.21
N GLN A 206 -17.32 5.39 10.25
CA GLN A 206 -17.40 3.94 10.38
C GLN A 206 -16.02 3.28 10.34
N VAL A 207 -15.10 3.81 9.52
CA VAL A 207 -13.71 3.33 9.46
C VAL A 207 -13.03 3.47 10.81
N LYS A 208 -13.16 4.64 11.45
CA LYS A 208 -12.60 4.87 12.78
C LYS A 208 -13.12 3.83 13.78
N GLU A 209 -14.43 3.66 13.89
CA GLU A 209 -15.05 2.74 14.86
C GLU A 209 -14.57 1.29 14.67
N LYS A 210 -14.54 0.82 13.41
CA LYS A 210 -14.07 -0.53 13.08
C LYS A 210 -12.59 -0.73 13.44
N LEU A 211 -11.74 0.25 13.15
CA LEU A 211 -10.31 0.17 13.44
C LEU A 211 -10.00 0.31 14.93
N GLU A 212 -10.77 1.10 15.69
CA GLU A 212 -10.66 1.18 17.15
C GLU A 212 -10.94 -0.18 17.78
N CYS A 213 -11.98 -0.89 17.33
CA CYS A 213 -12.27 -2.25 17.81
C CYS A 213 -11.10 -3.22 17.53
N VAL A 214 -10.43 -3.10 16.38
CA VAL A 214 -9.25 -3.92 16.05
C VAL A 214 -8.08 -3.60 16.98
N ILE A 215 -7.82 -2.32 17.29
CA ILE A 215 -6.72 -1.92 18.17
C ILE A 215 -6.98 -2.31 19.63
N GLU A 216 -8.24 -2.31 20.07
CA GLU A 216 -8.60 -2.83 21.40
C GLU A 216 -8.30 -4.33 21.53
N GLN A 217 -8.48 -5.09 20.45
CA GLN A 217 -8.16 -6.52 20.40
C GLN A 217 -6.66 -6.78 20.25
N ASP A 218 -5.99 -6.02 19.38
CA ASP A 218 -4.56 -6.11 19.10
C ASP A 218 -3.92 -4.70 19.04
N PRO A 219 -3.37 -4.22 20.18
CA PRO A 219 -2.74 -2.91 20.25
C PRO A 219 -1.49 -2.76 19.37
N TYR A 220 -0.90 -3.87 18.92
CA TYR A 220 0.36 -3.87 18.17
C TYR A 220 0.15 -4.10 16.67
N ASN A 221 -1.08 -4.02 16.18
CA ASN A 221 -1.37 -4.09 14.75
C ASN A 221 -0.96 -2.78 14.04
N LEU A 222 0.30 -2.71 13.64
CA LEU A 222 0.87 -1.54 12.97
C LEU A 222 0.30 -1.30 11.56
N ARG A 223 -0.37 -2.29 10.96
CA ARG A 223 -0.93 -2.15 9.61
C ARG A 223 -2.09 -1.16 9.59
N VAL A 224 -2.94 -1.18 10.61
CA VAL A 224 -4.15 -0.34 10.66
C VAL A 224 -3.87 1.08 11.13
N CYS A 225 -2.73 1.32 11.78
CA CYS A 225 -2.39 2.60 12.37
C CYS A 225 -2.35 3.78 11.37
N PRO A 226 -1.76 3.66 10.17
CA PRO A 226 -1.76 4.76 9.20
C PRO A 226 -3.17 5.16 8.74
N THR A 227 -4.03 4.17 8.49
CA THR A 227 -5.42 4.39 8.07
C THR A 227 -6.24 5.01 9.20
N LEU A 228 -6.06 4.56 10.43
CA LEU A 228 -6.72 5.14 11.60
C LEU A 228 -6.24 6.57 11.89
N ALA A 229 -4.93 6.82 11.80
CA ALA A 229 -4.37 8.16 11.97
C ALA A 229 -4.95 9.15 10.93
N SER A 230 -5.11 8.68 9.68
CA SER A 230 -5.76 9.44 8.61
C SER A 230 -7.24 9.70 8.92
N ALA A 231 -7.97 8.70 9.44
CA ALA A 231 -9.36 8.87 9.86
C ALA A 231 -9.53 9.85 11.02
N TYR A 232 -8.65 9.84 12.03
CA TYR A 232 -8.67 10.83 13.10
C TYR A 232 -8.40 12.24 12.61
N TYR A 233 -7.49 12.40 11.64
CA TYR A 233 -7.18 13.70 11.04
C TYR A 233 -8.40 14.28 10.30
N GLU A 234 -9.05 13.49 9.44
CA GLU A 234 -10.23 13.93 8.69
C GLU A 234 -11.43 14.26 9.59
N LEU A 235 -11.57 13.55 10.72
CA LEU A 235 -12.61 13.83 11.72
C LEU A 235 -12.24 14.97 12.69
N GLY A 236 -11.02 15.53 12.58
CA GLY A 236 -10.55 16.62 13.44
C GLY A 236 -10.27 16.21 14.89
N ASN A 237 -10.09 14.92 15.18
CA ASN A 237 -9.92 14.39 16.52
C ASN A 237 -8.44 14.31 16.94
N ILE A 238 -7.89 15.49 17.26
CA ILE A 238 -6.46 15.66 17.54
C ILE A 238 -6.03 14.95 18.84
N ASN A 239 -6.93 14.87 19.84
CA ASN A 239 -6.61 14.27 21.13
C ASN A 239 -6.33 12.77 21.02
N ASP A 240 -7.18 12.05 20.29
CA ASP A 240 -6.99 10.60 20.12
C ASP A 240 -5.86 10.29 19.15
N LEU A 241 -5.62 11.16 18.16
CA LEU A 241 -4.41 11.09 17.33
C LEU A 241 -3.12 11.22 18.16
N HIS A 242 -3.07 12.16 19.12
CA HIS A 242 -1.92 12.30 20.00
C HIS A 242 -1.74 11.12 20.95
N LYS A 243 -2.83 10.54 21.45
CA LYS A 243 -2.77 9.29 22.24
C LYS A 243 -2.20 8.16 21.41
N LEU A 244 -2.69 7.97 20.18
CA LEU A 244 -2.17 6.96 19.26
C LEU A 244 -0.68 7.17 19.00
N GLY A 245 -0.25 8.42 18.78
CA GLY A 245 1.16 8.77 18.61
C GLY A 245 2.03 8.40 19.81
N HIS A 246 1.54 8.61 21.04
CA HIS A 246 2.27 8.20 22.24
C HIS A 246 2.31 6.67 22.40
N THR A 247 1.28 5.95 21.98
CA THR A 247 1.26 4.48 22.04
C THR A 247 2.21 3.84 21.03
N LEU A 248 2.46 4.50 19.90
CA LEU A 248 3.32 4.02 18.82
C LEU A 248 4.81 4.40 18.96
N SER A 249 5.15 5.28 19.91
CA SER A 249 6.52 5.73 20.17
C SER A 249 7.25 4.84 21.17
#